data_AF-A0A2K8TA56-F1
#
_entry.id   AF-A0A2K8TA56-F1
#
_cell.length_a   1.000
_cell.length_b   1.000
_cell.length_c   1.000
_cell.angle_alpha   90.00
_cell.angle_beta   90.00
_cell.angle_gamma   90.00
#
_symmetry.space_group_name_H-M   'P 1'
#
loop_
_entity.id
_entity.type
_entity.pdbx_description
1 polymer ?
#
loop_
_entity_poly.entity_id
_entity_poly.type
_entity_poly.pdbx_seq_one_letter_code
_entity_poly.pdbx_strand_id
1 'polypeptide(L)' 'MLWSWVKKGWIRTTRRSGRYHQIKSKDLKRFLENPPQRLKSRIAAIDKDAIEYLVGRLG' A
#
# COMPACT_ATOMS: atom_id res chain seq x y z
N MET A 1 11.38 -4.60 5.24
CA MET A 1 10.63 -4.72 3.97
C MET A 1 9.66 -3.55 3.75
N LEU A 2 8.75 -3.23 4.67
CA LEU A 2 7.86 -2.06 4.55
C LEU A 2 8.61 -0.70 4.67
N TRP A 3 9.60 -0.63 5.56
CA TRP A 3 10.41 0.58 5.75
C TRP A 3 11.17 1.02 4.50
N SER A 4 11.60 0.08 3.67
CA SER A 4 12.25 0.37 2.39
C SER A 4 11.29 1.03 1.40
N TRP A 5 9.99 0.71 1.45
CA TRP A 5 8.97 1.33 0.60
C TRP A 5 8.64 2.75 1.08
N VAL A 6 8.64 2.97 2.40
CA VAL A 6 8.51 4.32 2.97
C VAL A 6 9.71 5.20 2.60
N LYS A 7 10.94 4.68 2.75
CA LYS A 7 12.17 5.41 2.36
C LYS A 7 12.21 5.74 0.86
N LYS A 8 11.67 4.86 0.01
CA LYS A 8 11.55 5.10 -1.44
C LYS A 8 10.38 6.02 -1.82
N GLY A 9 9.57 6.48 -0.85
CA GLY A 9 8.42 7.33 -1.10
C GLY A 9 7.23 6.63 -1.75
N TRP A 10 7.25 5.30 -1.84
CA TRP A 10 6.19 4.51 -2.49
C TRP A 10 4.93 4.45 -1.65
N ILE A 11 5.07 4.47 -0.32
CA ILE A 11 3.93 4.46 0.60
C ILE A 11 4.14 5.48 1.71
N ARG A 12 3.10 6.27 1.98
CA ARG A 12 3.10 7.21 3.09
C ARG A 12 2.55 6.52 4.33
N THR A 13 3.19 6.78 5.46
CA THR A 13 2.73 6.31 6.77
C THR A 13 2.60 7.50 7.69
N THR A 14 1.69 7.41 8.65
CA THR A 14 1.60 8.35 9.77
C THR A 14 2.07 7.63 11.02
N ARG A 15 2.99 8.23 11.77
CA ARG A 15 3.44 7.68 13.05
C ARG A 15 2.29 7.76 14.05
N ARG A 16 1.92 6.64 14.66
CA ARG A 16 0.87 6.60 15.70
C ARG A 16 1.48 6.46 17.10
N SER A 17 2.63 5.81 17.20
CA SER A 17 3.36 5.67 18.47
C SER A 17 4.86 5.46 18.22
N GLY A 18 5.62 5.25 19.30
CA GLY A 18 7.07 5.04 19.25
C GLY A 18 7.51 4.00 18.22
N ARG A 19 6.78 2.88 18.09
CA ARG A 19 7.12 1.76 17.20
C ARG A 19 6.10 1.50 16.08
N TYR A 20 4.88 2.04 16.16
CA TYR A 20 3.81 1.72 15.22
C TYR A 20 3.51 2.84 14.24
N HIS A 21 3.45 2.44 12.96
CA HIS A 21 3.11 3.29 11.84
C HIS A 21 1.77 2.84 11.27
N GLN A 22 0.87 3.78 11.03
CA GLN A 22 -0.39 3.52 10.36
C GLN A 22 -0.30 3.95 8.90
N ILE A 23 -0.80 3.08 8.04
CA ILE A 23 -1.08 3.39 6.64
C ILE A 23 -2.56 3.71 6.55
N LYS A 24 -2.92 4.84 5.93
CA LYS A 24 -4.32 5.15 5.66
C LYS A 24 -4.75 4.45 4.38
N SER A 25 -6.01 4.05 4.28
CA SER A 25 -6.55 3.39 3.07
C SER A 25 -6.30 4.19 1.79
N LYS A 26 -6.36 5.53 1.85
CA LYS A 26 -6.01 6.40 0.71
C LYS A 26 -4.55 6.28 0.24
N ASP A 27 -3.62 6.12 1.18
CA ASP A 27 -2.19 6.03 0.87
C ASP A 27 -1.87 4.63 0.32
N LEU A 28 -2.58 3.61 0.83
CA LEU A 28 -2.52 2.25 0.30
C LEU A 28 -3.16 2.16 -1.10
N LYS A 29 -4.31 2.79 -1.33
CA LYS A 29 -4.98 2.88 -2.63
C LYS A 29 -4.05 3.47 -3.69
N ARG A 30 -3.43 4.62 -3.40
CA ARG A 30 -2.48 5.27 -4.32
C ARG A 30 -1.28 4.39 -4.66
N PHE A 31 -0.81 3.60 -3.69
CA PHE A 31 0.27 2.64 -3.93
C PHE A 31 -0.17 1.49 -4.86
N LEU A 32 -1.41 1.02 -4.72
CA LEU A 32 -1.98 -0.07 -5.52
C LEU A 32 -2.37 0.37 -6.94
N GLU A 33 -2.73 1.65 -7.14
CA GLU A 33 -2.99 2.23 -8.46
C GLU A 33 -1.72 2.37 -9.29
N ASN A 34 -0.60 2.74 -8.66
CA ASN A 34 0.70 2.82 -9.33
C ASN A 34 1.80 2.05 -8.59
N PRO A 35 1.73 0.71 -8.58
CA PRO A 35 2.67 -0.10 -7.85
C PRO A 35 4.00 -0.21 -8.62
N PRO A 36 5.13 -0.32 -7.90
CA PRO A 36 6.44 -0.55 -8.49
C PRO A 36 6.45 -1.81 -9.37
N GLN A 37 7.17 -1.78 -10.49
CA GLN A 37 7.23 -2.87 -11.48
C GLN A 37 7.43 -4.25 -10.86
N ARG A 38 8.35 -4.36 -9.88
CA ARG A 38 8.70 -5.62 -9.21
C ARG A 38 7.57 -6.19 -8.32
N LEU A 39 6.62 -5.35 -7.92
CA LEU A 39 5.49 -5.73 -7.08
C LEU A 39 4.20 -5.90 -7.88
N LYS A 40 4.12 -5.41 -9.13
CA LYS A 40 2.95 -5.58 -10.01
C LYS A 40 2.49 -7.04 -10.08
N SER A 41 3.40 -7.97 -10.41
CA SER A 41 3.05 -9.39 -10.49
C SER A 41 2.61 -9.99 -9.16
N ARG A 42 3.14 -9.49 -8.03
CA ARG A 42 2.75 -9.98 -6.69
C ARG A 42 1.39 -9.44 -6.28
N ILE A 43 1.07 -8.20 -6.64
CA ILE A 43 -0.23 -7.58 -6.35
C ILE A 43 -1.31 -8.15 -7.27
N ALA A 44 -0.99 -8.40 -8.54
CA ALA A 44 -1.91 -9.03 -9.49
C ALA A 44 -2.29 -10.47 -9.10
N ALA A 45 -1.47 -11.14 -8.29
CA ALA A 45 -1.77 -12.46 -7.72
C ALA A 45 -2.68 -12.39 -6.48
N ILE A 46 -2.90 -11.19 -5.91
CA ILE A 46 -3.83 -10.98 -4.80
C ILE A 46 -5.22 -10.77 -5.39
N ASP A 47 -6.23 -11.36 -4.76
CA ASP A 47 -7.63 -11.19 -5.12
C ASP A 47 -8.02 -9.70 -5.13
N LYS A 48 -8.61 -9.25 -6.24
CA LYS A 48 -9.04 -7.86 -6.44
C LYS A 48 -10.11 -7.47 -5.42
N ASP A 49 -11.03 -8.35 -5.08
CA ASP A 49 -12.08 -8.09 -4.08
C ASP A 49 -11.49 -7.94 -2.68
N ALA A 50 -10.46 -8.72 -2.34
CA ALA A 50 -9.74 -8.55 -1.08
C ALA A 50 -9.02 -7.20 -1.00
N ILE A 51 -8.46 -6.73 -2.12
CA ILE A 51 -7.86 -5.40 -2.19
C ILE A 51 -8.93 -4.31 -2.04
N GLU A 52 -10.04 -4.40 -2.78
CA GLU A 52 -11.11 -3.41 -2.73
C GLU A 52 -11.79 -3.36 -1.35
N TYR A 53 -11.87 -4.48 -0.63
CA TYR A 53 -12.32 -4.51 0.76
C TYR A 53 -11.42 -3.66 1.69
N LEU A 54 -10.10 -3.67 1.44
CA LEU A 54 -9.11 -2.97 2.28
C LEU A 54 -8.99 -1.48 1.96
N VAL A 55 -9.12 -1.10 0.68
CA VAL A 55 -8.86 0.28 0.23
C VAL A 55 -10.06 0.98 -0.41
N GLY A 56 -11.19 0.30 -0.54
CA GLY A 56 -12.31 0.73 -1.37
C GLY A 56 -12.08 0.44 -2.86
N ARG A 57 -13.08 0.77 -3.69
CA ARG A 57 -13.04 0.53 -5.14
C ARG A 57 -11.77 1.13 -5.77
N LEU A 58 -11.03 0.33 -6.51
CA LEU A 58 -9.96 0.80 -7.38
C LEU A 58 -10.63 1.34 -8.65
N GLY A 59 -10.40 2.62 -8.95
CA GLY A 59 -11.05 3.35 -10.05
C GLY A 59 -10.24 3.28 -11.33
#